data_AF-A0A0V1JMJ4-F1
#
_entry.id   AF-A0A0V1JMJ4-F1
#
_cell.length_a   1.000
_cell.length_b   1.000
_cell.length_c   1.000
_cell.angle_alpha   90.00
_cell.angle_beta   90.00
_cell.angle_gamma   90.00
#
_symmetry.space_group_name_H-M   'P 1'
#
loop_
_entity.id
_entity.type
_entity.pdbx_description
1 polymer ?
#
loop_
_entity_poly.entity_id
_entity_poly.type
_entity_poly.pdbx_seq_one_letter_code
_entity_poly.pdbx_strand_id
1 'polypeptide(L)' 'MGRVLKLFYGTDGIVRSVQLKVANSEMIRPTKKLRLLKSALVDGVRPSSGEDVADSNHISKPEYQ' A
#
# COMPACT_ATOMS: atom_id res chain seq x y z
N MET A 1 -1.19 11.82 11.10
CA MET A 1 -0.36 11.34 9.96
C MET A 1 0.56 10.24 10.47
N GLY A 2 0.53 9.06 9.85
CA GLY A 2 1.39 7.94 10.25
C GLY A 2 2.76 7.99 9.56
N ARG A 3 3.79 7.41 10.18
CA ARG A 3 5.13 7.25 9.60
C ARG A 3 5.39 5.80 9.24
N VAL A 4 6.05 5.56 8.11
CA VAL A 4 6.49 4.20 7.73
C VAL A 4 7.74 3.86 8.53
N LEU A 5 7.74 2.69 9.17
CA LEU A 5 8.89 2.15 9.91
C LEU A 5 9.63 1.07 9.12
N LYS A 6 8.88 0.19 8.43
CA LYS A 6 9.45 -0.95 7.72
C LYS A 6 8.59 -1.35 6.52
N LEU A 7 9.24 -1.81 5.46
CA LEU A 7 8.61 -2.37 4.27
C LEU A 7 8.79 -3.90 4.27
N PHE A 8 7.75 -4.63 3.87
CA PHE A 8 7.81 -6.08 3.68
C PHE A 8 7.62 -6.42 2.21
N TYR A 9 8.66 -6.99 1.62
CA TYR A 9 8.73 -7.34 0.21
C TYR A 9 8.28 -8.79 -0.02
N GLY A 10 7.61 -9.02 -1.14
CA GLY A 10 7.44 -10.37 -1.68
C GLY A 10 8.73 -10.88 -2.32
N THR A 11 8.72 -12.15 -2.71
CA THR A 11 9.80 -12.78 -3.48
C THR A 11 10.00 -12.15 -4.86
N ASP A 12 8.97 -11.46 -5.35
CA ASP A 12 8.92 -10.66 -6.58
C ASP A 12 9.56 -9.26 -6.42
N GLY A 13 10.04 -8.90 -5.22
CA GLY A 13 10.56 -7.57 -4.93
C GLY A 13 9.49 -6.49 -4.79
N ILE A 14 8.20 -6.86 -4.78
CA ILE A 14 7.08 -5.92 -4.64
C ILE A 14 6.70 -5.76 -3.16
N VAL A 15 6.50 -4.53 -2.69
CA VAL A 15 6.06 -4.26 -1.32
C VAL A 15 4.61 -4.71 -1.11
N ARG A 16 4.38 -5.69 -0.25
CA ARG A 16 3.04 -6.25 0.03
C ARG A 16 2.40 -5.71 1.31
N SER A 17 3.23 -5.35 2.29
CA SER A 17 2.76 -4.72 3.52
C SER A 17 3.80 -3.77 4.09
N VAL A 18 3.35 -2.88 4.96
CA VAL A 18 4.19 -1.89 5.64
C VAL A 18 3.85 -1.82 7.11
N GLN A 19 4.88 -1.65 7.95
CA GLN A 19 4.72 -1.31 9.36
C GLN A 19 4.65 0.21 9.49
N LEU A 20 3.60 0.68 10.16
CA LEU A 20 3.29 2.09 10.35
C LEU A 20 3.30 2.43 11.83
N LYS A 21 3.89 3.56 12.20
CA LYS A 21 3.63 4.25 13.47
C LYS A 21 2.48 5.22 13.25
N VAL A 22 1.34 4.97 13.86
CA VAL A 22 0.25 5.94 13.98
C VAL A 22 0.28 6.58 15.37
N ALA A 23 -0.56 7.58 15.62
CA ALA A 23 -0.50 8.42 16.83
C ALA A 23 -0.37 7.61 18.13
N ASN A 24 -1.13 6.52 18.25
CA ASN A 24 -1.25 5.77 19.50
C ASN A 24 -0.83 4.31 19.37
N SER A 25 -0.34 3.86 18.20
CA SER A 25 -0.02 2.45 17.99
C SER A 25 0.93 2.22 16.82
N GLU A 26 1.47 1.00 16.78
CA GLU A 26 2.09 0.46 15.59
C GLU A 26 1.16 -0.57 14.96
N MET A 27 1.10 -0.57 13.64
CA MET A 27 0.30 -1.54 12.90
C MET A 27 1.00 -1.98 11.63
N ILE A 28 0.76 -3.21 11.23
CA ILE A 28 1.16 -3.73 9.91
C ILE A 28 -0.06 -3.69 9.00
N ARG A 29 0.12 -3.14 7.80
CA ARG A 29 -0.98 -2.90 6.86
C ARG A 29 -0.57 -3.35 5.45
N PRO A 30 -1.41 -4.11 4.72
CA PRO A 30 -1.21 -4.32 3.29
C PRO A 30 -1.15 -3.02 2.51
N THR A 31 -0.19 -2.93 1.58
CA THR A 31 0.02 -1.76 0.71
C THR A 31 -1.19 -1.52 -0.19
N LYS A 32 -1.82 -2.58 -0.71
CA LYS A 32 -3.03 -2.51 -1.56
C LYS A 32 -4.19 -1.73 -0.94
N LYS A 33 -4.27 -1.73 0.38
CA LYS A 33 -5.36 -1.04 1.06
C LYS A 33 -4.98 0.43 1.37
N LEU A 34 -3.72 0.84 1.18
CA LEU A 34 -3.24 2.19 1.54
C LEU A 34 -3.59 3.14 0.40
N ARG A 35 -3.99 4.36 0.76
CA ARG A 35 -4.22 5.42 -0.21
C ARG A 35 -3.16 6.49 -0.02
N LEU A 36 -2.51 6.84 -1.12
CA LEU A 36 -1.56 7.93 -1.14
C LEU A 36 -2.32 9.25 -1.01
N LEU A 37 -2.10 9.97 0.09
CA LEU A 37 -2.76 11.26 0.32
C LEU A 37 -2.00 12.42 -0.32
N LYS A 38 -0.67 12.36 -0.32
CA LYS A 38 0.21 13.36 -0.94
C LYS A 38 1.49 12.67 -1.40
N SER A 39 1.80 12.75 -2.69
CA SER A 39 3.11 12.38 -3.19
C SER A 39 4.13 13.36 -2.62
N ALA A 40 5.18 12.84 -1.99
CA ALA A 40 6.40 13.63 -1.87
C ALA A 40 6.97 13.75 -3.28
N LEU A 41 6.71 14.87 -3.96
CA LEU A 41 7.51 15.27 -5.11
C LEU A 41 8.92 15.50 -4.57
N VAL A 42 9.78 14.48 -4.68
CA VAL A 42 11.21 14.70 -4.65
C VAL A 42 11.51 15.34 -6.00
N ASP A 43 11.84 16.63 -6.00
CA ASP A 43 12.24 17.37 -7.19
C ASP A 43 13.29 16.56 -7.96
N GLY A 44 12.90 16.05 -9.13
CA GLY A 44 13.81 15.44 -10.09
C GLY A 44 13.75 13.92 -10.28
N VAL A 45 13.05 13.15 -9.43
CA VAL A 45 12.89 11.70 -9.69
C VAL A 45 11.42 11.41 -9.99
N ARG A 46 11.11 11.33 -11.28
CA ARG A 46 9.83 10.81 -11.78
C ARG A 46 9.64 9.41 -11.15
N PRO A 47 8.64 9.19 -10.26
CA PRO A 47 8.35 7.83 -9.83
C PRO A 47 8.04 7.03 -11.09
N SER A 48 8.70 5.89 -11.26
CA SER A 48 8.37 4.96 -12.34
C SER A 48 6.86 4.76 -12.30
N SER A 49 6.21 4.87 -13.47
CA SER A 49 4.80 4.64 -13.64
C SER A 49 4.50 3.17 -13.36
N GLY A 50 4.52 2.78 -12.09
CA GLY A 50 3.96 1.53 -11.63
C GLY A 50 2.49 1.61 -12.01
N GLU A 51 2.12 0.77 -12.96
CA GLU A 51 0.78 0.66 -13.52
C GLU A 51 -0.23 0.69 -12.38
N ASP A 52 -1.14 1.66 -12.43
CA ASP A 52 -2.35 1.65 -11.62
C ASP A 52 -3.17 0.46 -12.10
N VAL A 53 -2.93 -0.70 -11.51
CA VAL A 53 -3.77 -1.88 -11.72
C VAL A 53 -5.09 -1.58 -11.03
N ALA A 54 -5.97 -0.91 -11.78
CA ALA A 54 -7.38 -0.85 -11.51
C ALA A 54 -7.92 -2.28 -11.51
N ASP A 55 -7.85 -2.95 -10.36
CA ASP A 55 -8.58 -4.20 -10.18
C ASP A 55 -10.05 -3.84 -10.03
N SER A 56 -10.73 -4.13 -11.12
CA SER A 56 -12.14 -3.93 -11.36
C SER A 56 -12.98 -4.50 -10.22
N ASN A 57 -13.99 -3.74 -9.87
CA ASN A 57 -15.03 -4.08 -8.91
C ASN A 57 -15.84 -5.27 -9.47
N HIS A 58 -15.44 -6.51 -9.19
CA HIS A 58 -16.29 -7.69 -9.40
C HIS A 58 -16.73 -8.25 -8.05
N ILE A 59 -17.94 -7.85 -7.68
CA ILE A 59 -18.72 -8.43 -6.60
C ILE A 59 -18.96 -9.91 -6.93
N SER A 60 -18.49 -10.80 -6.07
CA SER A 60 -19.10 -12.12 -5.91
C SER A 60 -19.05 -12.48 -4.43
N LYS A 61 -20.23 -12.45 -3.79
CA LYS A 61 -20.45 -12.93 -2.42
C LYS A 61 -20.10 -14.42 -2.35
N PRO A 62 -19.40 -14.91 -1.32
CA PRO A 62 -19.44 -16.34 -1.04
C PRO A 62 -20.74 -16.67 -0.31
N GLU A 63 -21.57 -17.51 -0.93
CA GLU A 63 -22.60 -18.31 -0.24
C GLU A 63 -21.89 -19.20 0.79
N TYR A 64 -22.38 -19.13 2.04
CA TYR A 64 -22.07 -20.16 3.03
C TYR A 64 -22.93 -21.38 2.71
N GLN A 65 -22.29 -22.53 2.46
CA GLN A 65 -22.88 -23.84 2.72
C GLN A 65 -22.31 -24.39 4.01
#